data_AF-A0A0P1AMQ3-F1
#
_entry.id   AF-A0A0P1AMQ3-F1
#
_cell.length_a   1.000
_cell.length_b   1.000
_cell.length_c   1.000
_cell.angle_alpha   90.00
_cell.angle_beta   90.00
_cell.angle_gamma   90.00
#
_symmetry.space_group_name_H-M   'P 1'
#
loop_
_entity.id
_entity.type
_entity.pdbx_description
1 polymer ?
#
loop_
_entity_poly.entity_id
_entity_poly.type
_entity_poly.pdbx_seq_one_letter_code
_entity_poly.pdbx_strand_id
1 'polypeptide(L)'
;MKFFLRTSAISAVFMLPHITDALNVRMYGMNYNTRKGCDWEPENIKCKSATEVQRDLYALKTVTDRVRIYSLVDCNQAEHVLPAAKNAGLQVELGIWTTASHDFLLQEKAKLAWLIDTGLYDNNVIALHVGSETIYRKEITATTAINYMNEIRDYLRSRGFQTPVTIADVIDIYYENPQLVDMVDFIAVNMFSYWEGVHVNDGTSRTLDRIRAIRVTAVNKNKVMILSEVGWSSGGYNTTTGESSPAAQAKFFSEFFQIARASNILFYWYTAFDSEWRVRNGGYDVERHFGVFREDGSMKPNFEQLQIGWMEPTVIRSSVTNMLLSTKDESIFMSAKVNDWLVKEQQTWFFDQYTQQVRSQYSDHCLDAYQPWDGGIVHPYSCIDDEKNQKWRYDKDTNKLVHATYNGMCLDVDPARNNIVQLYGCSPNNPNQQWVVLTWSDS
;
A
#
# COMPACT_ATOMS: atom_id res chain seq x y z
N MET A 1 5.58 -72.95 13.28
CA MET A 1 4.71 -71.77 13.49
C MET A 1 5.59 -70.53 13.39
N LYS A 2 5.56 -69.81 12.26
CA LYS A 2 6.44 -68.65 12.00
C LYS A 2 5.88 -67.42 12.72
N PHE A 3 6.65 -66.82 13.61
CA PHE A 3 6.31 -65.54 14.24
C PHE A 3 6.68 -64.39 13.30
N PHE A 4 5.68 -63.63 12.87
CA PHE A 4 5.88 -62.32 12.23
C PHE A 4 5.89 -61.24 13.32
N LEU A 5 7.05 -60.63 13.57
CA LEU A 5 7.12 -59.35 14.28
C LEU A 5 6.74 -58.23 13.32
N ARG A 6 5.63 -57.55 13.59
CA ARG A 6 5.29 -56.27 12.96
C ARG A 6 6.11 -55.17 13.64
N THR A 7 7.03 -54.57 12.92
CA THR A 7 7.65 -53.29 13.29
C THR A 7 6.68 -52.17 12.95
N SER A 8 6.12 -51.52 13.96
CA SER A 8 5.37 -50.27 13.79
C SER A 8 6.39 -49.13 13.64
N ALA A 9 6.51 -48.59 12.43
CA ALA A 9 7.22 -47.34 12.20
C ALA A 9 6.38 -46.20 12.81
N ILE A 10 6.90 -45.55 13.85
CA ILE A 10 6.34 -44.31 14.38
C ILE A 10 6.79 -43.19 13.43
N SER A 11 5.92 -42.78 12.52
CA SER A 11 6.10 -41.54 11.76
C SER A 11 5.94 -40.37 12.73
N ALA A 12 7.05 -39.74 13.11
CA ALA A 12 7.04 -38.44 13.75
C ALA A 12 6.56 -37.41 12.72
N VAL A 13 5.29 -37.02 12.82
CA VAL A 13 4.75 -35.85 12.12
C VAL A 13 5.40 -34.63 12.76
N PHE A 14 6.36 -34.02 12.07
CA PHE A 14 6.84 -32.68 12.40
C PHE A 14 5.66 -31.72 12.20
N MET A 15 4.97 -31.36 13.28
CA MET A 15 4.09 -30.20 13.25
C MET A 15 5.00 -28.96 13.13
N LEU A 16 5.07 -28.39 11.94
CA LEU A 16 5.55 -27.01 11.79
C LEU A 16 4.66 -26.14 12.70
N PRO A 17 5.23 -25.25 13.53
CA PRO A 17 4.41 -24.31 14.28
C PRO A 17 3.58 -23.53 13.28
N HIS A 18 2.25 -23.64 13.36
CA HIS A 18 1.36 -22.75 12.64
C HIS A 18 1.61 -21.35 13.18
N ILE A 19 2.39 -20.55 12.46
CA ILE A 19 2.51 -19.12 12.71
C ILE A 19 1.13 -18.55 12.39
N THR A 20 0.40 -18.15 13.43
CA THR A 20 -0.88 -17.47 13.29
C THR A 20 -0.64 -16.02 12.89
N ASP A 21 -1.43 -15.52 11.94
CA ASP A 21 -1.32 -14.13 11.50
C ASP A 21 -1.77 -13.20 12.62
N ALA A 22 -0.98 -12.16 12.88
CA ALA A 22 -1.23 -11.19 13.94
C ALA A 22 -2.23 -10.11 13.48
N LEU A 23 -2.33 -9.88 12.18
CA LEU A 23 -3.38 -9.08 11.54
C LEU A 23 -4.34 -10.00 10.79
N ASN A 24 -5.63 -9.62 10.69
CA ASN A 24 -6.60 -10.35 9.89
C ASN A 24 -6.38 -10.20 8.37
N VAL A 25 -5.34 -9.46 7.97
CA VAL A 25 -4.90 -9.23 6.59
C VAL A 25 -3.39 -9.36 6.47
N ARG A 26 -2.87 -9.63 5.27
CA ARG A 26 -1.43 -9.68 4.99
C ARG A 26 -1.01 -8.57 4.04
N MET A 27 0.03 -7.82 4.41
CA MET A 27 0.65 -6.81 3.54
C MET A 27 1.48 -7.48 2.44
N TYR A 28 1.56 -6.86 1.25
CA TYR A 28 2.42 -7.36 0.18
C TYR A 28 3.88 -7.49 0.63
N GLY A 29 4.39 -6.49 1.34
CA GLY A 29 5.71 -6.47 1.97
C GLY A 29 5.85 -5.40 3.06
N MET A 30 6.96 -5.45 3.79
CA MET A 30 7.34 -4.40 4.75
C MET A 30 8.79 -3.95 4.58
N ASN A 31 9.05 -2.66 4.74
CA ASN A 31 10.41 -2.13 4.83
C ASN A 31 11.01 -2.50 6.19
N TYR A 32 12.20 -3.09 6.20
CA TYR A 32 12.92 -3.53 7.38
C TYR A 32 14.34 -2.96 7.39
N ASN A 33 14.79 -2.52 8.57
CA ASN A 33 16.14 -1.98 8.76
C ASN A 33 16.79 -2.68 9.96
N THR A 34 18.05 -3.08 9.81
CA THR A 34 18.83 -3.71 10.89
C THR A 34 19.49 -2.68 11.81
N ARG A 35 19.43 -1.39 11.51
CA ARG A 35 19.83 -0.33 12.42
C ARG A 35 18.91 -0.25 13.64
N LYS A 36 19.52 -0.03 14.80
CA LYS A 36 18.87 0.26 16.09
C LYS A 36 19.53 1.41 16.86
N GLY A 37 20.58 2.02 16.30
CA GLY A 37 21.32 3.11 16.93
C GLY A 37 21.85 4.13 15.92
N CYS A 38 22.41 5.22 16.45
CA CYS A 38 22.86 6.38 15.69
C CYS A 38 24.16 6.13 14.94
N ASP A 39 24.51 7.02 14.01
CA ASP A 39 25.66 6.81 13.12
C ASP A 39 27.02 6.79 13.81
N TRP A 40 27.16 7.52 14.91
CA TRP A 40 28.39 7.60 15.71
C TRP A 40 28.51 6.51 16.76
N GLU A 41 27.47 5.69 16.96
CA GLU A 41 27.50 4.63 17.96
C GLU A 41 28.36 3.45 17.47
N PRO A 42 29.06 2.75 18.39
CA PRO A 42 29.74 1.49 18.07
C PRO A 42 28.80 0.48 17.40
N GLU A 43 29.35 -0.40 16.56
CA GLU A 43 28.56 -1.32 15.72
C GLU A 43 27.58 -2.19 16.53
N ASN A 44 27.98 -2.69 17.70
CA ASN A 44 27.12 -3.52 18.57
C ASN A 44 25.93 -2.75 19.20
N ILE A 45 25.98 -1.42 19.20
CA ILE A 45 24.89 -0.53 19.63
C ILE A 45 24.10 -0.07 18.40
N LYS A 46 24.78 0.29 17.32
CA LYS A 46 24.20 0.76 16.07
C LYS A 46 23.37 -0.31 15.34
N CYS A 47 23.81 -1.56 15.40
CA CYS A 47 23.32 -2.64 14.55
C CYS A 47 22.69 -3.78 15.35
N LYS A 48 21.59 -4.34 14.84
CA LYS A 48 20.98 -5.57 15.35
C LYS A 48 21.91 -6.76 15.09
N SER A 49 22.05 -7.62 16.09
CA SER A 49 22.69 -8.92 15.97
C SER A 49 21.87 -9.89 15.12
N ALA A 50 22.48 -10.96 14.62
CA ALA A 50 21.78 -12.02 13.88
C ALA A 50 20.57 -12.59 14.65
N THR A 51 20.68 -12.74 15.97
CA THR A 51 19.59 -13.24 16.82
C THR A 51 18.42 -12.25 16.90
N GLU A 52 18.72 -10.94 17.04
CA GLU A 52 17.69 -9.90 16.99
C GLU A 52 17.00 -9.88 15.63
N VAL A 53 17.76 -9.95 14.53
CA VAL A 53 17.21 -10.03 13.17
C VAL A 53 16.32 -11.26 12.99
N GLN A 54 16.73 -12.43 13.48
CA GLN A 54 15.92 -13.65 13.38
C GLN A 54 14.59 -13.54 14.13
N ARG A 55 14.60 -12.96 15.34
CA ARG A 55 13.37 -12.71 16.11
C ARG A 55 12.45 -11.75 15.36
N ASP A 56 13.01 -10.67 14.85
CA ASP A 56 12.25 -9.64 14.14
C ASP A 56 11.60 -10.24 12.87
N LEU A 57 12.32 -11.06 12.10
CA LEU A 57 11.75 -11.70 10.90
C LEU A 57 10.67 -12.74 11.21
N TYR A 58 10.71 -13.42 12.36
CA TYR A 58 9.57 -14.23 12.80
C TYR A 58 8.35 -13.38 13.13
N ALA A 59 8.54 -12.21 13.76
CA ALA A 59 7.43 -11.28 13.99
C ALA A 59 6.85 -10.76 12.67
N LEU A 60 7.68 -10.39 11.70
CA LEU A 60 7.21 -9.91 10.39
C LEU A 60 6.45 -10.97 9.60
N LYS A 61 6.79 -12.26 9.76
CA LYS A 61 6.04 -13.35 9.11
C LYS A 61 4.58 -13.41 9.52
N THR A 62 4.21 -12.86 10.68
CA THR A 62 2.82 -12.80 11.15
C THR A 62 1.96 -11.75 10.42
N VAL A 63 2.57 -10.87 9.61
CA VAL A 63 1.87 -9.77 8.92
C VAL A 63 2.19 -9.65 7.43
N THR A 64 3.27 -10.28 6.95
CA THR A 64 3.66 -10.24 5.54
C THR A 64 4.46 -11.48 5.13
N ASP A 65 4.64 -11.64 3.82
CA ASP A 65 5.50 -12.67 3.22
C ASP A 65 6.79 -12.11 2.64
N ARG A 66 6.97 -10.77 2.65
CA ARG A 66 8.11 -10.11 2.00
C ARG A 66 8.69 -9.01 2.88
N VAL A 67 10.00 -8.91 2.87
CA VAL A 67 10.72 -7.79 3.48
C VAL A 67 11.60 -7.09 2.45
N ARG A 68 11.67 -5.76 2.53
CA ARG A 68 12.57 -4.92 1.73
C ARG A 68 13.61 -4.31 2.65
N ILE A 69 14.89 -4.47 2.31
CA ILE A 69 16.02 -3.88 3.05
C ILE A 69 16.75 -2.84 2.19
N TYR A 70 17.55 -1.96 2.80
CA TYR A 70 18.07 -0.75 2.13
C TYR A 70 19.50 -0.87 1.61
N SER A 71 20.29 -1.73 2.22
CA SER A 71 21.72 -1.89 1.96
C SER A 71 22.12 -3.34 2.20
N LEU A 72 23.15 -3.84 1.53
CA LEU A 72 23.76 -5.13 1.86
C LEU A 72 24.85 -4.97 2.93
N VAL A 73 25.55 -3.84 2.90
CA VAL A 73 26.77 -3.57 3.68
C VAL A 73 26.48 -2.95 5.05
N ASP A 74 25.64 -1.91 5.12
CA ASP A 74 25.38 -1.18 6.36
C ASP A 74 24.80 -2.12 7.42
N CYS A 75 25.39 -2.21 8.62
CA CYS A 75 24.98 -3.19 9.64
C CYS A 75 24.88 -4.65 9.13
N ASN A 76 25.67 -5.00 8.10
CA ASN A 76 25.72 -6.32 7.49
C ASN A 76 24.32 -6.90 7.14
N GLN A 77 23.38 -6.04 6.68
CA GLN A 77 21.96 -6.40 6.66
C GLN A 77 21.71 -7.71 5.92
N ALA A 78 22.25 -7.84 4.70
CA ALA A 78 21.92 -8.98 3.84
C ALA A 78 22.44 -10.32 4.40
N GLU A 79 23.61 -10.33 5.05
CA GLU A 79 24.16 -11.54 5.65
C GLU A 79 23.33 -12.02 6.84
N HIS A 80 22.74 -11.11 7.62
CA HIS A 80 21.85 -11.46 8.71
C HIS A 80 20.42 -11.75 8.24
N VAL A 81 19.91 -10.98 7.29
CA VAL A 81 18.51 -11.03 6.83
C VAL A 81 18.24 -12.22 5.94
N LEU A 82 19.12 -12.59 5.00
CA LEU A 82 18.83 -13.67 4.05
C LEU A 82 18.64 -15.04 4.74
N PRO A 83 19.53 -15.50 5.65
CA PRO A 83 19.30 -16.73 6.39
C PRO A 83 18.05 -16.65 7.28
N ALA A 84 17.87 -15.52 7.95
CA ALA A 84 16.75 -15.34 8.88
C ALA A 84 15.39 -15.31 8.17
N ALA A 85 15.32 -14.69 6.98
CA ALA A 85 14.14 -14.65 6.15
C ALA A 85 13.79 -16.05 5.64
N LYS A 86 14.78 -16.81 5.19
CA LYS A 86 14.63 -18.21 4.78
C LYS A 86 14.07 -19.07 5.92
N ASN A 87 14.60 -18.92 7.13
CA ASN A 87 14.12 -19.63 8.32
C ASN A 87 12.67 -19.25 8.68
N ALA A 88 12.29 -17.99 8.50
CA ALA A 88 10.93 -17.51 8.74
C ALA A 88 9.96 -17.81 7.58
N GLY A 89 10.44 -18.26 6.42
CA GLY A 89 9.62 -18.42 5.22
C GLY A 89 9.19 -17.10 4.59
N LEU A 90 10.07 -16.09 4.65
CA LEU A 90 9.94 -14.78 4.02
C LEU A 90 10.79 -14.67 2.76
N GLN A 91 10.30 -13.89 1.79
CA GLN A 91 11.07 -13.45 0.63
C GLN A 91 11.70 -12.07 0.88
N VAL A 92 12.78 -11.75 0.17
CA VAL A 92 13.55 -10.52 0.38
C VAL A 92 13.72 -9.74 -0.92
N GLU A 93 13.37 -8.46 -0.89
CA GLU A 93 13.87 -7.48 -1.85
C GLU A 93 15.11 -6.80 -1.26
N LEU A 94 16.22 -6.88 -2.00
CA LEU A 94 17.50 -6.36 -1.56
C LEU A 94 17.72 -4.92 -2.05
N GLY A 95 18.18 -4.06 -1.17
CA GLY A 95 18.61 -2.71 -1.51
C GLY A 95 20.11 -2.62 -1.73
N ILE A 96 20.49 -1.96 -2.82
CA ILE A 96 21.86 -1.53 -3.11
C ILE A 96 21.92 -0.04 -2.82
N TRP A 97 22.49 0.36 -1.69
CA TRP A 97 22.59 1.76 -1.34
C TRP A 97 23.57 2.49 -2.27
N THR A 98 23.19 3.67 -2.75
CA THR A 98 24.03 4.46 -3.65
C THR A 98 24.13 5.89 -3.16
N THR A 99 25.25 6.53 -3.49
CA THR A 99 25.54 7.92 -3.18
C THR A 99 26.15 8.62 -4.39
N ALA A 100 26.53 9.89 -4.25
CA ALA A 100 27.34 10.61 -5.24
C ALA A 100 28.69 9.93 -5.54
N SER A 101 29.24 9.17 -4.59
CA SER A 101 30.49 8.43 -4.78
C SER A 101 30.19 7.01 -5.26
N HIS A 102 30.74 6.68 -6.43
CA HIS A 102 30.65 5.35 -7.02
C HIS A 102 31.26 4.25 -6.14
N ASP A 103 32.18 4.59 -5.23
CA ASP A 103 32.80 3.63 -4.33
C ASP A 103 31.77 2.92 -3.43
N PHE A 104 30.68 3.59 -3.05
CA PHE A 104 29.60 2.97 -2.28
C PHE A 104 28.90 1.88 -3.09
N LEU A 105 28.64 2.12 -4.39
CA LEU A 105 28.09 1.09 -5.27
C LEU A 105 29.04 -0.11 -5.37
N LEU A 106 30.35 0.16 -5.52
CA LEU A 106 31.35 -0.91 -5.63
C LEU A 106 31.42 -1.77 -4.36
N GLN A 107 31.29 -1.17 -3.17
CA GLN A 107 31.23 -1.90 -1.91
C GLN A 107 29.97 -2.79 -1.83
N GLU A 108 28.81 -2.25 -2.16
CA GLU A 108 27.56 -3.02 -2.21
C GLU A 108 27.64 -4.17 -3.24
N LYS A 109 28.18 -3.90 -4.43
CA LYS A 109 28.39 -4.91 -5.47
C LYS A 109 29.38 -6.00 -5.03
N ALA A 110 30.43 -5.65 -4.31
CA ALA A 110 31.36 -6.63 -3.72
C ALA A 110 30.66 -7.51 -2.67
N LYS A 111 29.79 -6.93 -1.83
CA LYS A 111 28.98 -7.72 -0.89
C LYS A 111 27.98 -8.62 -1.62
N LEU A 112 27.33 -8.14 -2.67
CA LEU A 112 26.45 -8.94 -3.53
C LEU A 112 27.20 -10.13 -4.15
N ALA A 113 28.41 -9.90 -4.67
CA ALA A 113 29.27 -10.96 -5.20
C ALA A 113 29.55 -12.03 -4.13
N TRP A 114 29.92 -11.61 -2.93
CA TRP A 114 30.18 -12.51 -1.80
C TRP A 114 28.93 -13.31 -1.40
N LEU A 115 27.75 -12.70 -1.37
CA LEU A 115 26.49 -13.40 -1.07
C LEU A 115 26.16 -14.47 -2.12
N ILE A 116 26.45 -14.19 -3.40
CA ILE A 116 26.30 -15.16 -4.49
C ILE A 116 27.31 -16.29 -4.35
N ASP A 117 28.59 -15.96 -4.16
CA ASP A 117 29.68 -16.94 -4.11
C ASP A 117 29.57 -17.88 -2.89
N THR A 118 29.01 -17.39 -1.79
CA THR A 118 28.77 -18.18 -0.57
C THR A 118 27.45 -18.93 -0.58
N GLY A 119 26.60 -18.75 -1.61
CA GLY A 119 25.30 -19.41 -1.73
C GLY A 119 24.21 -18.87 -0.81
N LEU A 120 24.41 -17.68 -0.23
CA LEU A 120 23.38 -16.97 0.54
C LEU A 120 22.34 -16.29 -0.35
N TYR A 121 22.74 -15.90 -1.57
CA TYR A 121 21.81 -15.43 -2.58
C TYR A 121 21.13 -16.61 -3.27
N ASP A 122 19.83 -16.77 -3.05
CA ASP A 122 19.01 -17.83 -3.64
C ASP A 122 17.63 -17.31 -4.09
N ASN A 123 16.72 -18.23 -4.44
CA ASN A 123 15.39 -17.90 -4.94
C ASN A 123 14.47 -17.20 -3.92
N ASN A 124 14.90 -17.01 -2.67
CA ASN A 124 14.20 -16.14 -1.72
C ASN A 124 14.40 -14.65 -2.03
N VAL A 125 15.44 -14.30 -2.79
CA VAL A 125 15.63 -12.93 -3.30
C VAL A 125 14.75 -12.71 -4.51
N ILE A 126 13.77 -11.82 -4.38
CA ILE A 126 12.72 -11.61 -5.41
C ILE A 126 12.99 -10.42 -6.31
N ALA A 127 13.75 -9.44 -5.84
CA ALA A 127 14.05 -8.20 -6.57
C ALA A 127 15.25 -7.48 -5.94
N LEU A 128 15.86 -6.59 -6.72
CA LEU A 128 16.80 -5.59 -6.22
C LEU A 128 16.32 -4.18 -6.58
N HIS A 129 16.52 -3.22 -5.68
CA HIS A 129 16.49 -1.80 -6.03
C HIS A 129 17.89 -1.20 -5.88
N VAL A 130 18.28 -0.36 -6.84
CA VAL A 130 19.60 0.30 -6.87
C VAL A 130 19.41 1.79 -6.63
N GLY A 131 19.78 2.21 -5.42
CA GLY A 131 19.42 3.51 -4.87
C GLY A 131 18.02 3.49 -4.23
N SER A 132 17.89 4.34 -3.21
CA SER A 132 16.63 4.70 -2.59
C SER A 132 16.69 6.21 -2.41
N GLU A 133 15.89 6.97 -3.16
CA GLU A 133 15.85 8.45 -3.12
C GLU A 133 17.18 9.16 -3.45
N THR A 134 18.11 8.47 -4.12
CA THR A 134 19.44 9.05 -4.39
C THR A 134 19.35 10.24 -5.36
N ILE A 135 18.35 10.26 -6.26
CA ILE A 135 18.10 11.39 -7.16
C ILE A 135 17.39 12.50 -6.39
N TYR A 136 16.36 12.17 -5.59
CA TYR A 136 15.67 13.13 -4.73
C TYR A 136 16.61 13.88 -3.76
N ARG A 137 17.58 13.16 -3.17
CA ARG A 137 18.64 13.74 -2.33
C ARG A 137 19.66 14.57 -3.11
N LYS A 138 19.51 14.69 -4.45
CA LYS A 138 20.36 15.47 -5.36
C LYS A 138 21.82 15.01 -5.36
N GLU A 139 22.06 13.77 -4.99
CA GLU A 139 23.41 13.21 -4.97
C GLU A 139 23.86 12.78 -6.37
N ILE A 140 22.92 12.27 -7.18
CA ILE A 140 23.19 11.82 -8.55
C ILE A 140 22.08 12.24 -9.51
N THR A 141 22.39 12.24 -10.81
CA THR A 141 21.39 12.44 -11.87
C THR A 141 20.66 11.14 -12.20
N ALA A 142 19.51 11.23 -12.87
CA ALA A 142 18.81 10.06 -13.40
C ALA A 142 19.69 9.21 -14.34
N THR A 143 20.53 9.85 -15.17
CA THR A 143 21.49 9.14 -16.03
C THR A 143 22.49 8.31 -15.22
N THR A 144 23.04 8.90 -14.14
CA THR A 144 23.95 8.18 -13.25
C THR A 144 23.25 7.03 -12.53
N ALA A 145 22.02 7.24 -12.06
CA ALA A 145 21.21 6.19 -11.42
C ALA A 145 20.95 5.01 -12.36
N ILE A 146 20.60 5.29 -13.63
CA ILE A 146 20.44 4.29 -14.69
C ILE A 146 21.74 3.51 -14.91
N ASN A 147 22.88 4.19 -14.97
CA ASN A 147 24.18 3.53 -15.14
C ASN A 147 24.51 2.59 -13.97
N TYR A 148 24.27 3.03 -12.73
CA TYR A 148 24.48 2.19 -11.54
C TYR A 148 23.55 0.98 -11.52
N MET A 149 22.27 1.18 -11.87
CA MET A 149 21.30 0.09 -11.97
C MET A 149 21.71 -0.93 -13.05
N ASN A 150 22.11 -0.45 -14.24
CA ASN A 150 22.61 -1.30 -15.32
C ASN A 150 23.83 -2.11 -14.89
N GLU A 151 24.76 -1.51 -14.17
CA GLU A 151 25.95 -2.21 -13.69
C GLU A 151 25.60 -3.39 -12.77
N ILE A 152 24.66 -3.21 -11.85
CA ILE A 152 24.19 -4.29 -10.96
C ILE A 152 23.38 -5.33 -11.74
N ARG A 153 22.50 -4.89 -12.65
CA ARG A 153 21.69 -5.77 -13.50
C ARG A 153 22.59 -6.65 -14.36
N ASP A 154 23.51 -6.07 -15.10
CA ASP A 154 24.45 -6.78 -15.96
C ASP A 154 25.34 -7.73 -15.16
N TYR A 155 25.75 -7.31 -13.96
CA TYR A 155 26.47 -8.19 -13.04
C TYR A 155 25.63 -9.42 -12.68
N LEU A 156 24.39 -9.26 -12.21
CA LEU A 156 23.50 -10.39 -11.90
C LEU A 156 23.30 -11.33 -13.10
N ARG A 157 23.08 -10.76 -14.29
CA ARG A 157 22.89 -11.52 -15.53
C ARG A 157 24.15 -12.29 -15.92
N SER A 158 25.34 -11.70 -15.74
CA SER A 158 26.63 -12.37 -15.96
C SER A 158 26.86 -13.55 -15.00
N ARG A 159 26.23 -13.51 -13.82
CA ARG A 159 26.22 -14.58 -12.82
C ARG A 159 25.09 -15.60 -13.03
N GLY A 160 24.26 -15.45 -14.08
CA GLY A 160 23.18 -16.38 -14.42
C GLY A 160 21.82 -16.07 -13.74
N PHE A 161 21.69 -14.97 -13.00
CA PHE A 161 20.46 -14.61 -12.30
C PHE A 161 19.60 -13.65 -13.13
N GLN A 162 18.31 -13.94 -13.24
CA GLN A 162 17.31 -13.11 -13.92
C GLN A 162 16.47 -12.23 -12.98
N THR A 163 16.94 -12.04 -11.74
CA THR A 163 16.26 -11.25 -10.72
C THR A 163 15.98 -9.83 -11.22
N PRO A 164 14.75 -9.31 -11.09
CA PRO A 164 14.39 -7.99 -11.58
C PRO A 164 15.08 -6.89 -10.77
N VAL A 165 15.48 -5.82 -11.46
CA VAL A 165 16.19 -4.68 -10.88
C VAL A 165 15.45 -3.38 -11.18
N THR A 166 15.30 -2.52 -10.17
CA THR A 166 14.67 -1.20 -10.27
C THR A 166 15.54 -0.08 -9.67
N ILE A 167 15.03 1.15 -9.74
CA ILE A 167 15.50 2.32 -9.00
C ILE A 167 14.33 2.77 -8.12
N ALA A 168 14.51 2.81 -6.80
CA ALA A 168 13.49 3.31 -5.88
C ALA A 168 13.74 4.81 -5.63
N ASP A 169 12.74 5.65 -5.91
CA ASP A 169 12.83 7.09 -5.67
C ASP A 169 11.43 7.67 -5.41
N VAL A 170 11.33 8.93 -4.97
CA VAL A 170 10.02 9.57 -4.76
C VAL A 170 9.28 9.70 -6.08
N ILE A 171 7.95 9.69 -6.02
CA ILE A 171 7.11 9.70 -7.22
C ILE A 171 7.38 10.91 -8.15
N ASP A 172 7.72 12.08 -7.59
CA ASP A 172 8.02 13.27 -8.36
C ASP A 172 9.27 13.10 -9.25
N ILE A 173 10.26 12.33 -8.80
CA ILE A 173 11.45 12.03 -9.60
C ILE A 173 11.09 11.24 -10.86
N TYR A 174 10.14 10.31 -10.78
CA TYR A 174 9.66 9.57 -11.95
C TYR A 174 8.89 10.46 -12.92
N TYR A 175 8.18 11.48 -12.43
CA TYR A 175 7.51 12.47 -13.29
C TYR A 175 8.49 13.43 -13.96
N GLU A 176 9.53 13.86 -13.25
CA GLU A 176 10.59 14.71 -13.79
C GLU A 176 11.52 13.95 -14.75
N ASN A 177 11.63 12.63 -14.59
CA ASN A 177 12.54 11.76 -15.34
C ASN A 177 11.79 10.55 -15.94
N PRO A 178 10.88 10.75 -16.90
CA PRO A 178 10.03 9.69 -17.44
C PRO A 178 10.82 8.56 -18.11
N GLN A 179 12.07 8.80 -18.53
CA GLN A 179 12.98 7.78 -19.05
C GLN A 179 13.26 6.66 -18.03
N LEU A 180 13.17 6.93 -16.72
CA LEU A 180 13.36 5.91 -15.68
C LEU A 180 12.38 4.75 -15.87
N VAL A 181 11.13 5.07 -16.22
CA VAL A 181 10.08 4.06 -16.44
C VAL A 181 10.52 3.06 -17.49
N ASP A 182 11.19 3.48 -18.56
CA ASP A 182 11.61 2.57 -19.63
C ASP A 182 12.82 1.70 -19.22
N MET A 183 13.68 2.19 -18.34
CA MET A 183 14.95 1.52 -17.99
C MET A 183 14.83 0.44 -16.92
N VAL A 184 13.93 0.61 -15.94
CA VAL A 184 13.75 -0.32 -14.80
C VAL A 184 12.96 -1.57 -15.18
N ASP A 185 13.18 -2.70 -14.52
CA ASP A 185 12.41 -3.93 -14.80
C ASP A 185 10.97 -3.85 -14.25
N PHE A 186 10.77 -3.07 -13.18
CA PHE A 186 9.48 -2.70 -12.60
C PHE A 186 9.58 -1.30 -11.99
N ILE A 187 8.47 -0.59 -11.87
CA ILE A 187 8.43 0.76 -11.30
C ILE A 187 8.33 0.66 -9.78
N ALA A 188 9.24 1.31 -9.06
CA ALA A 188 9.23 1.40 -7.61
C ALA A 188 9.27 2.88 -7.19
N VAL A 189 8.17 3.36 -6.60
CA VAL A 189 8.07 4.76 -6.14
C VAL A 189 7.78 4.84 -4.65
N ASN A 190 8.43 5.80 -3.99
CA ASN A 190 8.10 6.21 -2.64
C ASN A 190 6.97 7.25 -2.72
N MET A 191 5.89 7.02 -1.98
CA MET A 191 4.74 7.92 -1.95
C MET A 191 4.16 7.97 -0.53
N PHE A 192 4.25 9.15 0.08
CA PHE A 192 3.75 9.42 1.42
C PHE A 192 2.86 10.65 1.40
N SER A 193 1.55 10.44 1.35
CA SER A 193 0.59 11.55 1.53
C SER A 193 0.77 12.23 2.90
N TYR A 194 1.23 11.49 3.91
CA TYR A 194 1.60 12.02 5.22
C TYR A 194 2.58 13.22 5.15
N TRP A 195 3.63 13.14 4.33
CA TRP A 195 4.61 14.22 4.17
C TRP A 195 4.10 15.41 3.35
N GLU A 196 2.93 15.26 2.72
CA GLU A 196 2.26 16.35 1.98
C GLU A 196 1.29 17.15 2.86
N GLY A 197 1.26 16.89 4.18
CA GLY A 197 0.49 17.69 5.13
C GLY A 197 -1.02 17.46 5.09
N VAL A 198 -1.49 16.40 4.41
CA VAL A 198 -2.93 16.14 4.29
C VAL A 198 -3.51 15.58 5.58
N HIS A 199 -4.78 15.85 5.81
CA HIS A 199 -5.54 15.22 6.89
C HIS A 199 -5.68 13.71 6.63
N VAL A 200 -5.79 12.89 7.68
CA VAL A 200 -5.85 11.42 7.53
C VAL A 200 -6.98 10.95 6.62
N ASN A 201 -8.13 11.64 6.65
CA ASN A 201 -9.28 11.37 5.79
C ASN A 201 -8.99 11.54 4.29
N ASP A 202 -7.94 12.30 3.95
CA ASP A 202 -7.48 12.52 2.58
C ASP A 202 -6.20 11.74 2.26
N GLY A 203 -5.68 10.96 3.22
CA GLY A 203 -4.41 10.26 3.05
C GLY A 203 -4.45 9.29 1.87
N THR A 204 -5.49 8.46 1.79
CA THR A 204 -5.65 7.45 0.74
C THR A 204 -6.04 8.10 -0.59
N SER A 205 -6.97 9.06 -0.58
CA SER A 205 -7.38 9.80 -1.79
C SER A 205 -6.20 10.53 -2.42
N ARG A 206 -5.36 11.17 -1.60
CA ARG A 206 -4.14 11.83 -2.06
C ARG A 206 -3.12 10.85 -2.64
N THR A 207 -2.94 9.70 -2.01
CA THR A 207 -2.07 8.64 -2.54
C THR A 207 -2.56 8.17 -3.90
N LEU A 208 -3.86 7.87 -4.05
CA LEU A 208 -4.48 7.46 -5.32
C LEU A 208 -4.31 8.51 -6.42
N ASP A 209 -4.55 9.78 -6.10
CA ASP A 209 -4.40 10.89 -7.03
C ASP A 209 -2.96 10.97 -7.56
N ARG A 210 -1.99 10.96 -6.64
CA ARG A 210 -0.57 11.09 -6.97
C ARG A 210 -0.05 9.94 -7.81
N ILE A 211 -0.55 8.72 -7.62
CA ILE A 211 -0.10 7.54 -8.37
C ILE A 211 -0.86 7.29 -9.67
N ARG A 212 -1.97 7.99 -9.91
CA ARG A 212 -2.90 7.67 -11.01
C ARG A 212 -2.22 7.68 -12.37
N ALA A 213 -1.46 8.75 -12.67
CA ALA A 213 -0.79 8.89 -13.96
C ALA A 213 0.29 7.82 -14.17
N ILE A 214 1.09 7.53 -13.14
CA ILE A 214 2.13 6.50 -13.26
C ILE A 214 1.56 5.08 -13.33
N ARG A 215 0.40 4.78 -12.72
CA ARG A 215 -0.34 3.51 -12.92
C ARG A 215 -0.74 3.32 -14.38
N VAL A 216 -1.28 4.37 -15.02
CA VAL A 216 -1.61 4.33 -16.45
C VAL A 216 -0.36 4.09 -17.30
N THR A 217 0.74 4.79 -17.01
CA THR A 217 2.02 4.59 -17.69
C THR A 217 2.54 3.16 -17.51
N ALA A 218 2.45 2.59 -16.30
CA ALA A 218 2.88 1.24 -16.00
C ALA A 218 2.12 0.20 -16.84
N VAL A 219 0.80 0.30 -16.91
CA VAL A 219 -0.05 -0.57 -17.75
C VAL A 219 0.33 -0.44 -19.23
N ASN A 220 0.46 0.79 -19.73
CA ASN A 220 0.82 1.04 -21.14
C ASN A 220 2.20 0.49 -21.51
N LYS A 221 3.12 0.42 -20.55
CA LYS A 221 4.48 -0.12 -20.72
C LYS A 221 4.60 -1.59 -20.32
N ASN A 222 3.49 -2.24 -19.93
CA ASN A 222 3.46 -3.60 -19.41
C ASN A 222 4.45 -3.82 -18.25
N LYS A 223 4.52 -2.85 -17.33
CA LYS A 223 5.37 -2.91 -16.13
C LYS A 223 4.52 -3.03 -14.88
N VAL A 224 5.01 -3.82 -13.93
CA VAL A 224 4.48 -3.80 -12.57
C VAL A 224 4.88 -2.49 -11.91
N MET A 225 3.96 -1.89 -11.16
CA MET A 225 4.21 -0.76 -10.30
C MET A 225 4.06 -1.19 -8.84
N ILE A 226 5.02 -0.79 -8.01
CA ILE A 226 5.02 -1.03 -6.57
C ILE A 226 5.24 0.31 -5.88
N LEU A 227 4.48 0.57 -4.80
CA LEU A 227 4.86 1.59 -3.83
C LEU A 227 5.96 1.01 -2.94
N SER A 228 7.21 1.36 -3.20
CA SER A 228 8.34 0.87 -2.41
C SER A 228 8.30 1.38 -0.98
N GLU A 229 7.65 2.52 -0.75
CA GLU A 229 7.41 3.07 0.58
C GLU A 229 6.09 3.82 0.61
N VAL A 230 5.25 3.45 1.58
CA VAL A 230 4.02 4.15 1.97
C VAL A 230 3.78 3.90 3.45
N GLY A 231 3.35 4.91 4.19
CA GLY A 231 3.14 4.78 5.63
C GLY A 231 2.60 6.04 6.27
N TRP A 232 2.26 5.92 7.55
CA TRP A 232 1.72 7.02 8.36
C TRP A 232 2.30 6.94 9.77
N SER A 233 2.68 8.08 10.35
CA SER A 233 3.24 8.12 11.71
C SER A 233 2.15 8.00 12.78
N SER A 234 2.39 7.19 13.81
CA SER A 234 1.48 7.10 14.96
C SER A 234 1.74 8.12 16.07
N GLY A 235 2.72 9.00 15.93
CA GLY A 235 3.13 9.90 16.99
C GLY A 235 4.19 10.91 16.59
N GLY A 236 4.58 11.73 17.55
CA GLY A 236 5.46 12.88 17.34
C GLY A 236 4.75 14.06 16.69
N TYR A 237 5.49 15.12 16.39
CA TYR A 237 4.93 16.35 15.81
C TYR A 237 5.84 16.99 14.75
N ASN A 238 5.24 17.41 13.64
CA ASN A 238 5.85 18.27 12.63
C ASN A 238 4.75 19.15 11.99
N THR A 239 5.01 20.46 11.82
CA THR A 239 4.05 21.43 11.29
C THR A 239 3.70 21.22 9.82
N THR A 240 4.50 20.46 9.06
CA THR A 240 4.32 20.27 7.61
C THR A 240 3.81 18.87 7.25
N THR A 241 3.37 18.08 8.23
CA THR A 241 2.92 16.69 8.03
C THR A 241 1.45 16.52 8.40
N GLY A 242 0.87 15.40 8.01
CA GLY A 242 -0.43 14.97 8.51
C GLY A 242 -0.42 14.74 10.03
N GLU A 243 -1.62 14.64 10.60
CA GLU A 243 -1.82 14.29 12.01
C GLU A 243 -1.05 13.01 12.36
N SER A 244 -0.37 13.01 13.51
CA SER A 244 0.35 11.82 14.00
C SER A 244 -0.33 11.30 15.26
N SER A 245 -1.11 10.23 15.11
CA SER A 245 -1.79 9.56 16.21
C SER A 245 -1.95 8.06 15.92
N PRO A 246 -2.07 7.19 16.94
CA PRO A 246 -2.35 5.76 16.71
C PRO A 246 -3.65 5.53 15.93
N ALA A 247 -4.67 6.38 16.16
CA ALA A 247 -5.92 6.35 15.44
C ALA A 247 -5.73 6.72 13.95
N ALA A 248 -4.97 7.78 13.67
CA ALA A 248 -4.68 8.20 12.30
C ALA A 248 -3.87 7.15 11.53
N GLN A 249 -2.84 6.55 12.15
CA GLN A 249 -2.07 5.47 11.53
C GLN A 249 -2.95 4.25 11.19
N ALA A 250 -3.82 3.84 12.12
CA ALA A 250 -4.73 2.71 11.90
C ALA A 250 -5.78 3.02 10.83
N LYS A 251 -6.35 4.24 10.82
CA LYS A 251 -7.31 4.68 9.81
C LYS A 251 -6.68 4.68 8.42
N PHE A 252 -5.54 5.35 8.24
CA PHE A 252 -4.85 5.37 6.96
C PHE A 252 -4.50 3.97 6.48
N PHE A 253 -3.93 3.11 7.33
CA PHE A 253 -3.62 1.73 6.94
C PHE A 253 -4.87 0.96 6.51
N SER A 254 -5.96 1.02 7.27
CA SER A 254 -7.21 0.31 6.96
C SER A 254 -7.80 0.72 5.62
N GLU A 255 -7.87 2.03 5.36
CA GLU A 255 -8.47 2.58 4.14
C GLU A 255 -7.58 2.32 2.92
N PHE A 256 -6.28 2.61 3.06
CA PHE A 256 -5.31 2.36 2.00
C PHE A 256 -5.22 0.88 1.67
N PHE A 257 -5.23 -0.03 2.65
CA PHE A 257 -5.17 -1.47 2.41
C PHE A 257 -6.35 -1.97 1.57
N GLN A 258 -7.57 -1.53 1.90
CA GLN A 258 -8.78 -1.93 1.18
C GLN A 258 -8.74 -1.45 -0.27
N ILE A 259 -8.37 -0.19 -0.49
CA ILE A 259 -8.18 0.39 -1.82
C ILE A 259 -7.06 -0.31 -2.59
N ALA A 260 -5.92 -0.54 -1.95
CA ALA A 260 -4.78 -1.20 -2.58
C ALA A 260 -5.13 -2.62 -3.04
N ARG A 261 -5.87 -3.37 -2.22
CA ARG A 261 -6.39 -4.68 -2.60
C ARG A 261 -7.35 -4.58 -3.79
N ALA A 262 -8.35 -3.70 -3.74
CA ALA A 262 -9.37 -3.60 -4.78
C ALA A 262 -8.79 -3.16 -6.13
N SER A 263 -7.76 -2.30 -6.09
CA SER A 263 -7.12 -1.70 -7.27
C SER A 263 -5.80 -2.40 -7.66
N ASN A 264 -5.50 -3.56 -7.05
CA ASN A 264 -4.28 -4.35 -7.26
C ASN A 264 -2.97 -3.55 -7.14
N ILE A 265 -2.90 -2.65 -6.17
CA ILE A 265 -1.71 -1.84 -5.88
C ILE A 265 -0.81 -2.62 -4.91
N LEU A 266 0.41 -2.94 -5.37
CA LEU A 266 1.42 -3.57 -4.54
C LEU A 266 2.17 -2.51 -3.73
N PHE A 267 2.47 -2.79 -2.46
CA PHE A 267 3.17 -1.83 -1.60
C PHE A 267 4.03 -2.50 -0.53
N TYR A 268 5.11 -1.82 -0.14
CA TYR A 268 5.82 -2.09 1.10
C TYR A 268 5.45 -1.05 2.15
N TRP A 269 4.92 -1.49 3.28
CA TRP A 269 4.65 -0.58 4.39
C TRP A 269 5.95 -0.04 4.97
N TYR A 270 6.02 1.28 5.13
CA TYR A 270 7.09 1.97 5.83
C TYR A 270 6.61 2.32 7.25
N THR A 271 7.12 1.67 8.30
CA THR A 271 8.17 0.63 8.32
C THR A 271 7.85 -0.46 9.34
N ALA A 272 8.68 -1.50 9.41
CA ALA A 272 8.52 -2.63 10.33
C ALA A 272 8.47 -2.19 11.81
N PHE A 273 9.52 -1.53 12.27
CA PHE A 273 9.71 -1.19 13.68
C PHE A 273 9.85 0.32 13.85
N ASP A 274 9.27 0.86 14.92
CA ASP A 274 9.60 2.18 15.43
C ASP A 274 11.13 2.29 15.64
N SER A 275 11.70 3.50 15.58
CA SER A 275 13.16 3.68 15.52
C SER A 275 13.59 5.04 16.09
N GLU A 276 13.89 5.09 17.39
CA GLU A 276 14.29 6.28 18.15
C GLU A 276 15.57 6.91 17.60
N TRP A 277 16.49 6.08 17.11
CA TRP A 277 17.78 6.53 16.60
C TRP A 277 17.66 7.54 15.44
N ARG A 278 16.56 7.51 14.67
CA ARG A 278 16.31 8.42 13.54
C ARG A 278 16.23 9.88 14.00
N VAL A 279 15.52 10.14 15.09
CA VAL A 279 15.40 11.49 15.67
C VAL A 279 16.75 11.95 16.22
N ARG A 280 17.45 11.07 16.94
CA ARG A 280 18.79 11.37 17.44
C ARG A 280 19.76 11.68 16.28
N ASN A 281 19.63 11.01 15.15
CA ASN A 281 20.37 11.27 13.91
C ASN A 281 19.96 12.56 13.17
N GLY A 282 19.08 13.39 13.75
CA GLY A 282 18.65 14.66 13.16
C GLY A 282 17.37 14.57 12.33
N GLY A 283 16.71 13.42 12.29
CA GLY A 283 15.38 13.26 11.69
C GLY A 283 14.29 13.96 12.51
N TYR A 284 13.12 14.12 11.90
CA TYR A 284 11.97 14.70 12.59
C TYR A 284 11.41 13.74 13.65
N ASP A 285 10.83 14.29 14.73
CA ASP A 285 10.23 13.52 15.83
C ASP A 285 9.20 12.47 15.35
N VAL A 286 8.51 12.74 14.24
CA VAL A 286 7.54 11.81 13.64
C VAL A 286 8.18 10.56 13.06
N GLU A 287 9.46 10.60 12.66
CA GLU A 287 10.11 9.50 11.95
C GLU A 287 10.31 8.24 12.79
N ARG A 288 10.37 8.37 14.12
CA ARG A 288 10.52 7.21 15.02
C ARG A 288 9.22 6.42 15.20
N HIS A 289 8.08 6.88 14.68
CA HIS A 289 6.74 6.35 15.00
C HIS A 289 6.00 5.69 13.82
N PHE A 290 6.68 5.40 12.71
CA PHE A 290 6.10 4.75 11.52
C PHE A 290 5.94 3.23 11.63
N GLY A 291 6.47 2.61 12.68
CA GLY A 291 6.46 1.18 12.89
C GLY A 291 5.06 0.60 13.01
N VAL A 292 4.92 -0.67 12.60
CA VAL A 292 3.82 -1.56 13.02
C VAL A 292 4.13 -2.17 14.39
N PHE A 293 5.42 -2.42 14.63
CA PHE A 293 5.96 -2.91 15.89
C PHE A 293 6.72 -1.79 16.60
N ARG A 294 6.80 -1.87 17.93
CA ARG A 294 7.70 -1.05 18.74
C ARG A 294 9.12 -1.59 18.65
N GLU A 295 10.12 -0.80 19.09
CA GLU A 295 11.53 -1.23 19.09
C GLU A 295 11.80 -2.54 19.85
N ASP A 296 11.00 -2.85 20.87
CA ASP A 296 11.11 -4.09 21.65
C ASP A 296 10.55 -5.34 20.94
N GLY A 297 9.93 -5.15 19.76
CA GLY A 297 9.32 -6.20 18.96
C GLY A 297 7.84 -6.47 19.26
N SER A 298 7.24 -5.76 20.21
CA SER A 298 5.80 -5.85 20.46
C SER A 298 5.00 -5.16 19.35
N MET A 299 3.90 -5.77 18.90
CA MET A 299 2.99 -5.12 17.95
C MET A 299 2.30 -3.95 18.64
N LYS A 300 2.14 -2.84 17.91
CA LYS A 300 1.45 -1.67 18.48
C LYS A 300 -0.05 -1.97 18.64
N PRO A 301 -0.71 -1.53 19.72
CA PRO A 301 -2.12 -1.84 19.98
C PRO A 301 -3.07 -1.42 18.84
N ASN A 302 -2.76 -0.31 18.15
CA ASN A 302 -3.55 0.18 17.02
C ASN A 302 -3.45 -0.69 15.76
N PHE A 303 -2.50 -1.63 15.70
CA PHE A 303 -2.46 -2.71 14.71
C PHE A 303 -3.00 -4.03 15.29
N GLU A 304 -2.58 -4.41 16.50
CA GLU A 304 -3.01 -5.67 17.14
C GLU A 304 -4.55 -5.78 17.26
N GLN A 305 -5.22 -4.65 17.53
CA GLN A 305 -6.67 -4.58 17.68
C GLN A 305 -7.39 -4.29 16.36
N LEU A 306 -6.65 -4.02 15.29
CA LEU A 306 -7.23 -3.59 14.03
C LEU A 306 -7.88 -4.78 13.32
N GLN A 307 -9.17 -4.64 13.04
CA GLN A 307 -9.92 -5.57 12.20
C GLN A 307 -10.32 -4.84 10.93
N ILE A 308 -9.72 -5.24 9.82
CA ILE A 308 -10.07 -4.67 8.51
C ILE A 308 -11.22 -5.50 7.95
N GLY A 309 -12.41 -4.89 7.92
CA GLY A 309 -13.57 -5.44 7.24
C GLY A 309 -13.39 -5.40 5.73
N TRP A 310 -14.05 -6.31 5.03
CA TRP A 310 -14.01 -6.34 3.57
C TRP A 310 -15.16 -5.54 2.98
N MET A 311 -14.82 -4.49 2.24
CA MET A 311 -15.78 -3.82 1.36
C MET A 311 -15.79 -4.51 0.00
N GLU A 312 -16.93 -5.08 -0.37
CA GLU A 312 -17.09 -5.70 -1.69
C GLU A 312 -17.29 -4.61 -2.76
N PRO A 313 -16.55 -4.65 -3.89
CA PRO A 313 -16.73 -3.72 -4.98
C PRO A 313 -18.08 -3.93 -5.66
N THR A 314 -18.86 -2.86 -5.77
CA THR A 314 -20.18 -2.86 -6.40
C THR A 314 -20.30 -1.77 -7.44
N VAL A 315 -21.28 -1.86 -8.31
CA VAL A 315 -21.68 -0.75 -9.17
C VAL A 315 -23.14 -0.40 -8.90
N ILE A 316 -23.48 0.87 -9.09
CA ILE A 316 -24.83 1.39 -8.84
C ILE A 316 -25.44 1.76 -10.19
N ARG A 317 -26.34 0.92 -10.71
CA ARG A 317 -26.97 1.10 -12.02
C ARG A 317 -28.34 1.75 -11.89
N SER A 318 -28.62 2.79 -12.67
CA SER A 318 -29.95 3.38 -12.76
C SER A 318 -30.92 2.43 -13.46
N SER A 319 -32.11 2.25 -12.89
CA SER A 319 -33.15 1.40 -13.47
C SER A 319 -33.83 2.05 -14.68
N VAL A 320 -33.76 3.38 -14.82
CA VAL A 320 -34.39 4.12 -15.92
C VAL A 320 -33.46 4.30 -17.12
N THR A 321 -32.17 4.52 -16.89
CA THR A 321 -31.21 4.80 -17.99
C THR A 321 -30.28 3.63 -18.31
N ASN A 322 -30.22 2.60 -17.46
CA ASN A 322 -29.21 1.53 -17.49
C ASN A 322 -27.75 2.02 -17.42
N MET A 323 -27.53 3.29 -17.08
CA MET A 323 -26.19 3.87 -16.87
C MET A 323 -25.72 3.62 -15.44
N LEU A 324 -24.41 3.64 -15.24
CA LEU A 324 -23.75 3.47 -13.94
C LEU A 324 -23.45 4.82 -13.29
N LEU A 325 -23.68 4.93 -11.99
CA LEU A 325 -23.20 6.03 -11.18
C LEU A 325 -21.67 6.02 -11.22
N SER A 326 -21.09 7.15 -11.61
CA SER A 326 -19.67 7.27 -11.90
C SER A 326 -19.11 8.52 -11.24
N THR A 327 -17.81 8.51 -10.99
CA THR A 327 -17.08 9.69 -10.52
C THR A 327 -15.77 9.88 -11.25
N LYS A 328 -15.41 11.14 -11.46
CA LYS A 328 -14.12 11.56 -12.00
C LYS A 328 -13.88 12.98 -11.53
N ASP A 329 -12.67 13.25 -11.06
CA ASP A 329 -12.29 14.54 -10.50
C ASP A 329 -13.30 14.96 -9.40
N GLU A 330 -13.90 16.15 -9.52
CA GLU A 330 -14.89 16.67 -8.55
C GLU A 330 -16.34 16.38 -8.95
N SER A 331 -16.59 15.46 -9.88
CA SER A 331 -17.93 15.24 -10.46
C SER A 331 -18.50 13.86 -10.16
N ILE A 332 -19.81 13.82 -9.90
CA ILE A 332 -20.66 12.63 -9.99
C ILE A 332 -21.49 12.73 -11.26
N PHE A 333 -21.55 11.65 -12.04
CA PHE A 333 -22.29 11.62 -13.30
C PHE A 333 -22.74 10.20 -13.64
N MET A 334 -23.63 10.09 -14.60
CA MET A 334 -24.05 8.80 -15.16
C MET A 334 -23.23 8.48 -16.42
N SER A 335 -22.71 7.26 -16.53
CA SER A 335 -22.01 6.81 -17.74
C SER A 335 -22.38 5.38 -18.14
N ALA A 336 -22.24 5.05 -19.42
CA ALA A 336 -22.43 3.67 -19.88
C ALA A 336 -21.33 2.76 -19.30
N LYS A 337 -21.62 1.47 -19.10
CA LYS A 337 -20.62 0.49 -18.66
C LYS A 337 -19.44 0.44 -19.64
N VAL A 338 -18.22 0.62 -19.14
CA VAL A 338 -16.99 0.62 -19.94
C VAL A 338 -15.99 -0.39 -19.36
N ASN A 339 -15.36 -1.18 -20.22
CA ASN A 339 -14.43 -2.24 -19.79
C ASN A 339 -12.97 -1.79 -19.63
N ASP A 340 -12.65 -0.53 -19.90
CA ASP A 340 -11.35 0.05 -19.55
C ASP A 340 -11.14 0.02 -18.04
N TRP A 341 -10.00 -0.51 -17.58
CA TRP A 341 -9.75 -0.79 -16.16
C TRP A 341 -9.86 0.46 -15.27
N LEU A 342 -9.44 1.63 -15.75
CA LEU A 342 -9.50 2.87 -14.97
C LEU A 342 -10.92 3.42 -14.93
N VAL A 343 -11.65 3.30 -16.03
CA VAL A 343 -13.09 3.66 -16.06
C VAL A 343 -13.91 2.69 -15.18
N LYS A 344 -13.52 1.41 -15.05
CA LYS A 344 -14.16 0.51 -14.09
C LYS A 344 -14.03 1.03 -12.66
N GLU A 345 -12.85 1.50 -12.26
CA GLU A 345 -12.63 2.09 -10.93
C GLU A 345 -13.52 3.32 -10.73
N GLN A 346 -13.72 4.15 -11.77
CA GLN A 346 -14.62 5.33 -11.73
C GLN A 346 -16.09 4.95 -11.53
N GLN A 347 -16.47 3.73 -11.90
CA GLN A 347 -17.84 3.20 -11.85
C GLN A 347 -18.08 2.30 -10.63
N THR A 348 -17.04 2.04 -9.83
CA THR A 348 -17.08 1.09 -8.71
C THR A 348 -17.11 1.80 -7.38
N TRP A 349 -18.00 1.33 -6.51
CA TRP A 349 -18.34 1.89 -5.22
C TRP A 349 -18.31 0.83 -4.14
N PHE A 350 -17.95 1.26 -2.94
CA PHE A 350 -17.96 0.47 -1.72
C PHE A 350 -19.03 0.99 -0.78
N PHE A 351 -19.79 0.08 -0.17
CA PHE A 351 -20.73 0.40 0.89
C PHE A 351 -20.11 0.06 2.22
N ASP A 352 -19.74 1.08 2.99
CA ASP A 352 -19.25 0.90 4.35
C ASP A 352 -20.45 0.83 5.30
N GLN A 353 -20.69 -0.35 5.87
CA GLN A 353 -21.82 -0.56 6.78
C GLN A 353 -21.62 0.06 8.16
N TYR A 354 -20.37 0.32 8.57
CA TYR A 354 -20.04 0.89 9.88
C TYR A 354 -20.19 2.40 9.85
N THR A 355 -19.66 3.06 8.80
CA THR A 355 -19.73 4.52 8.66
C THR A 355 -20.95 4.99 7.85
N GLN A 356 -21.69 4.06 7.24
CA GLN A 356 -22.78 4.31 6.28
C GLN A 356 -22.36 5.17 5.07
N GLN A 357 -21.07 5.17 4.74
CA GLN A 357 -20.53 5.89 3.59
C GLN A 357 -20.62 5.05 2.31
N VAL A 358 -20.76 5.73 1.17
CA VAL A 358 -20.58 5.14 -0.16
C VAL A 358 -19.30 5.70 -0.75
N ARG A 359 -18.24 4.89 -0.82
CA ARG A 359 -16.88 5.31 -1.16
C ARG A 359 -16.51 4.91 -2.59
N SER A 360 -15.84 5.80 -3.30
CA SER A 360 -15.36 5.59 -4.67
C SER A 360 -14.08 4.74 -4.69
N GLN A 361 -14.01 3.73 -5.55
CA GLN A 361 -12.74 3.01 -5.77
C GLN A 361 -11.68 3.88 -6.48
N TYR A 362 -12.10 4.82 -7.31
CA TYR A 362 -11.22 5.65 -8.12
C TYR A 362 -10.46 6.74 -7.33
N SER A 363 -11.08 7.25 -6.28
CA SER A 363 -10.58 8.42 -5.53
C SER A 363 -10.61 8.25 -4.02
N ASP A 364 -11.22 7.19 -3.48
CA ASP A 364 -11.52 7.04 -2.05
C ASP A 364 -12.38 8.16 -1.45
N HIS A 365 -13.00 9.00 -2.28
CA HIS A 365 -13.96 10.00 -1.85
C HIS A 365 -15.35 9.39 -1.60
N CYS A 366 -16.09 10.02 -0.71
CA CYS A 366 -17.45 9.66 -0.33
C CYS A 366 -18.47 10.37 -1.22
N LEU A 367 -19.58 9.70 -1.48
CA LEU A 367 -20.78 10.32 -2.04
C LEU A 367 -21.34 11.30 -1.00
N ASP A 368 -21.31 12.59 -1.31
CA ASP A 368 -21.67 13.68 -0.39
C ASP A 368 -22.87 14.46 -0.93
N ALA A 369 -23.84 14.78 -0.07
CA ALA A 369 -25.00 15.58 -0.41
C ALA A 369 -25.22 16.76 0.56
N TYR A 370 -24.32 17.75 0.63
CA TYR A 370 -24.40 18.89 1.57
C TYR A 370 -25.66 19.79 1.45
N GLN A 371 -26.51 19.59 0.44
CA GLN A 371 -27.72 20.37 0.18
C GLN A 371 -28.99 19.53 0.41
N PRO A 372 -29.60 19.55 1.61
CA PRO A 372 -30.71 18.66 1.99
C PRO A 372 -32.07 19.12 1.44
N TRP A 373 -32.17 19.41 0.14
CA TRP A 373 -33.41 19.82 -0.53
C TRP A 373 -33.49 19.25 -1.96
N ASP A 374 -34.66 19.38 -2.57
CA ASP A 374 -34.92 18.91 -3.93
C ASP A 374 -34.01 19.61 -4.95
N GLY A 375 -33.25 18.81 -5.70
CA GLY A 375 -32.24 19.30 -6.63
C GLY A 375 -30.90 19.65 -5.98
N GLY A 376 -30.70 19.24 -4.72
CA GLY A 376 -29.45 19.40 -4.00
C GLY A 376 -28.29 18.67 -4.70
N ILE A 377 -27.11 19.30 -4.70
CA ILE A 377 -25.92 18.77 -5.34
C ILE A 377 -25.44 17.50 -4.63
N VAL A 378 -25.10 16.48 -5.41
CA VAL A 378 -24.36 15.29 -4.97
C VAL A 378 -22.99 15.29 -5.63
N HIS A 379 -21.92 15.23 -4.84
CA HIS A 379 -20.54 15.35 -5.32
C HIS A 379 -19.59 14.40 -4.56
N PRO A 380 -18.38 14.13 -5.08
CA PRO A 380 -17.37 13.44 -4.28
C PRO A 380 -16.77 14.41 -3.25
N TYR A 381 -16.56 13.94 -2.03
CA TYR A 381 -15.86 14.69 -0.97
C TYR A 381 -14.99 13.79 -0.08
N SER A 382 -14.08 14.38 0.70
CA SER A 382 -13.29 13.68 1.71
C SER A 382 -14.21 12.85 2.62
N CYS A 383 -13.85 11.60 2.89
CA CYS A 383 -14.65 10.72 3.74
C CYS A 383 -14.44 11.08 5.22
N ILE A 384 -15.48 11.63 5.86
CA ILE A 384 -15.45 12.01 7.27
C ILE A 384 -16.44 11.13 8.03
N ASP A 385 -15.93 10.37 9.00
CA ASP A 385 -16.67 9.26 9.63
C ASP A 385 -17.93 9.70 10.38
N ASP A 386 -17.98 10.93 10.89
CA ASP A 386 -19.14 11.49 11.60
C ASP A 386 -19.97 12.48 10.76
N GLU A 387 -19.60 12.67 9.49
CA GLU A 387 -20.20 13.68 8.64
C GLU A 387 -21.60 13.26 8.14
N LYS A 388 -22.57 14.13 8.42
CA LYS A 388 -24.01 13.81 8.36
C LYS A 388 -24.51 13.70 6.93
N ASN A 389 -24.00 14.51 6.00
CA ASN A 389 -24.35 14.55 4.58
C ASN A 389 -23.70 13.43 3.74
N GLN A 390 -22.96 12.52 4.36
CA GLN A 390 -22.29 11.40 3.69
C GLN A 390 -22.90 10.03 4.04
N LYS A 391 -24.06 10.04 4.69
CA LYS A 391 -24.68 8.82 5.23
C LYS A 391 -25.76 8.31 4.30
N TRP A 392 -25.59 7.09 3.79
CA TRP A 392 -26.48 6.46 2.83
C TRP A 392 -26.86 5.04 3.25
N ARG A 393 -28.04 4.60 2.83
CA ARG A 393 -28.53 3.25 2.99
C ARG A 393 -29.17 2.79 1.69
N TYR A 394 -28.71 1.68 1.15
CA TYR A 394 -29.42 1.01 0.06
C TYR A 394 -30.59 0.21 0.62
N ASP A 395 -31.79 0.58 0.19
CA ASP A 395 -33.04 -0.07 0.53
C ASP A 395 -33.43 -1.06 -0.57
N LYS A 396 -33.17 -2.34 -0.31
CA LYS A 396 -33.40 -3.44 -1.28
C LYS A 396 -34.88 -3.70 -1.59
N ASP A 397 -35.79 -3.29 -0.72
CA ASP A 397 -37.22 -3.55 -0.91
C ASP A 397 -37.82 -2.52 -1.88
N THR A 398 -37.28 -1.30 -1.84
CA THR A 398 -37.71 -0.19 -2.72
C THR A 398 -36.73 0.10 -3.87
N ASN A 399 -35.57 -0.57 -3.88
CA ASN A 399 -34.43 -0.31 -4.77
C ASN A 399 -33.94 1.14 -4.70
N LYS A 400 -33.96 1.77 -3.53
CA LYS A 400 -33.56 3.19 -3.40
C LYS A 400 -32.27 3.34 -2.64
N LEU A 401 -31.44 4.28 -3.07
CA LEU A 401 -30.35 4.78 -2.24
C LEU A 401 -30.88 5.95 -1.41
N VAL A 402 -31.24 5.66 -0.15
CA VAL A 402 -31.85 6.60 0.78
C VAL A 402 -30.76 7.28 1.59
N HIS A 403 -30.88 8.59 1.78
CA HIS A 403 -29.99 9.31 2.68
C HIS A 403 -30.36 8.99 4.14
N ALA A 404 -29.39 8.55 4.94
CA ALA A 404 -29.64 8.04 6.29
C ALA A 404 -29.89 9.15 7.33
N THR A 405 -29.31 10.35 7.14
CA THR A 405 -29.52 11.50 8.04
C THR A 405 -30.64 12.44 7.60
N TYR A 406 -30.67 12.81 6.32
CA TYR A 406 -31.74 13.62 5.72
C TYR A 406 -32.98 12.78 5.44
N ASN A 407 -33.85 12.70 6.44
CA ASN A 407 -35.07 11.91 6.40
C ASN A 407 -35.92 12.24 5.17
N GLY A 408 -36.26 11.20 4.41
CA GLY A 408 -37.09 11.34 3.22
C GLY A 408 -36.36 11.80 1.96
N MET A 409 -35.02 11.89 1.97
CA MET A 409 -34.23 12.20 0.78
C MET A 409 -33.62 10.95 0.15
N CYS A 410 -33.62 10.91 -1.18
CA CYS A 410 -33.14 9.81 -2.01
C CYS A 410 -32.17 10.32 -3.08
N LEU A 411 -31.24 9.47 -3.51
CA LEU A 411 -30.47 9.70 -4.73
C LEU A 411 -31.42 9.60 -5.94
N ASP A 412 -31.39 10.61 -6.79
CA ASP A 412 -32.22 10.75 -7.98
C ASP A 412 -31.33 11.04 -9.19
N VAL A 413 -31.63 10.39 -10.32
CA VAL A 413 -31.09 10.77 -11.63
C VAL A 413 -32.21 11.36 -12.47
N ASP A 414 -32.04 12.57 -13.02
CA ASP A 414 -33.05 13.22 -13.87
C ASP A 414 -32.68 13.09 -15.37
N PRO A 415 -33.32 12.16 -16.13
CA PRO A 415 -33.03 11.98 -17.54
C PRO A 415 -33.47 13.18 -18.40
N ALA A 416 -34.44 13.98 -17.94
CA ALA A 416 -34.90 15.16 -18.67
C ALA A 416 -33.87 16.30 -18.63
N ARG A 417 -32.94 16.26 -17.67
CA ARG A 417 -31.86 17.23 -17.49
C ARG A 417 -30.50 16.62 -17.76
N ASN A 418 -30.38 15.78 -18.79
CA ASN A 418 -29.12 15.15 -19.19
C ASN A 418 -28.53 14.23 -18.10
N ASN A 419 -29.39 13.48 -17.41
CA ASN A 419 -29.01 12.51 -16.37
C ASN A 419 -28.23 13.13 -15.20
N ILE A 420 -28.56 14.37 -14.80
CA ILE A 420 -27.97 14.96 -13.60
C ILE A 420 -28.29 14.07 -12.39
N VAL A 421 -27.29 13.88 -11.54
CA VAL A 421 -27.45 13.18 -10.26
C VAL A 421 -27.67 14.23 -9.18
N GLN A 422 -28.69 14.04 -8.36
CA GLN A 422 -29.13 15.01 -7.37
C GLN A 422 -29.74 14.32 -6.14
N LEU A 423 -29.87 15.09 -5.06
CA LEU A 423 -30.68 14.72 -3.92
C LEU A 423 -32.12 15.19 -4.16
N TYR A 424 -33.10 14.33 -3.89
CA TYR A 424 -34.52 14.66 -4.07
C TYR A 424 -35.40 13.92 -3.08
N GLY A 425 -36.58 14.45 -2.77
CA GLY A 425 -37.58 13.79 -1.94
C GLY A 425 -37.94 12.40 -2.46
N CYS A 426 -37.88 11.39 -1.59
CA CYS A 426 -38.19 10.01 -1.90
C CYS A 426 -39.66 9.86 -2.33
N SER A 427 -39.91 9.36 -3.54
CA SER A 427 -41.27 9.14 -4.07
C SER A 427 -41.50 7.66 -4.43
N PRO A 428 -42.49 6.94 -3.85
CA PRO A 428 -42.63 5.48 -3.95
C PRO A 428 -42.53 4.88 -5.36
N ASN A 429 -43.04 5.58 -6.37
CA ASN A 429 -43.10 5.11 -7.76
C ASN A 429 -42.26 5.95 -8.73
N ASN A 430 -41.19 6.59 -8.24
CA ASN A 430 -40.30 7.36 -9.09
C ASN A 430 -39.16 6.48 -9.65
N PRO A 431 -39.17 6.11 -10.95
CA PRO A 431 -38.13 5.28 -11.55
C PRO A 431 -36.75 5.94 -11.57
N ASN A 432 -36.69 7.28 -11.48
CA ASN A 432 -35.44 8.05 -11.37
C ASN A 432 -34.69 7.79 -10.05
N GLN A 433 -35.36 7.24 -9.05
CA GLN A 433 -34.80 6.94 -7.72
C GLN A 433 -34.55 5.45 -7.52
N GLN A 434 -34.75 4.64 -8.57
CA GLN A 434 -34.56 3.20 -8.49
C GLN A 434 -33.20 2.79 -9.04
N TRP A 435 -32.44 2.07 -8.22
CA TRP A 435 -31.07 1.66 -8.44
C TRP A 435 -30.92 0.16 -8.24
N VAL A 436 -30.12 -0.46 -9.09
CA VAL A 436 -29.69 -1.85 -8.94
C VAL A 436 -28.23 -1.86 -8.51
N VAL A 437 -27.95 -2.38 -7.31
CA VAL A 437 -26.58 -2.55 -6.81
C VAL A 437 -26.11 -3.96 -7.18
N LEU A 438 -25.03 -4.04 -7.96
CA LEU A 438 -24.58 -5.26 -8.62
C LEU A 438 -23.07 -5.45 -8.44
N THR A 439 -22.60 -6.69 -8.59
CA THR A 439 -21.17 -6.93 -8.85
C THR A 439 -20.81 -6.47 -10.26
N TRP A 440 -19.52 -6.30 -10.56
CA TRP A 440 -19.10 -5.95 -11.92
C TRP A 440 -19.52 -6.98 -12.98
N SER A 441 -19.50 -8.28 -12.66
CA SER A 441 -19.88 -9.33 -13.60
C SER A 441 -21.37 -9.30 -13.94
N ASP A 442 -22.21 -8.85 -13.00
CA ASP A 442 -23.66 -8.85 -13.13
C ASP A 442 -24.22 -7.53 -13.67
N SER A 443 -23.36 -6.51 -13.86
CA SER A 443 -23.77 -5.13 -14.15
C SER A 443 -24.20 -4.78 -15.57
#